data_AF-A0A635J3S5-F1
#
_entry.id   AF-A0A635J3S5-F1
#
_cell.length_a   1.000
_cell.length_b   1.000
_cell.length_c   1.000
_cell.angle_alpha   90.00
_cell.angle_beta   90.00
_cell.angle_gamma   90.00
#
_symmetry.space_group_name_H-M   'P 1'
#
loop_
_entity.id
_entity.type
_entity.pdbx_description
1 polymer ?
#
loop_
_entity_poly.entity_id
_entity_poly.type
_entity_poly.pdbx_seq_one_letter_code
_entity_poly.pdbx_strand_id
1 'polypeptide(L)'
;MNELSDILNTATASVDQNYFLLPRYEGSDVLRERHYCYELYHQMRCSWPKQQPFILSGEIDKNSHYYIRDLIDSYPIPDFLIHIPGTMDNYAIIEVKTTNLPSEGIKKDLETLSIFVERAKYQRAIFLIFGHSFSKNKLERIKNAYTNLSANGVNVQPIEIWLHDTCGQSAKHLITLENK
;
A
#
# COMPACT_ATOMS: atom_id res chain seq x y z
N MET A 1 7.57 -13.52 -5.61
CA MET A 1 6.50 -13.74 -6.62
C MET A 1 6.67 -12.73 -7.76
N ASN A 2 7.14 -13.16 -8.93
CA ASN A 2 7.47 -12.21 -10.01
C ASN A 2 6.25 -11.47 -10.61
N GLU A 3 5.04 -11.94 -10.32
CA GLU A 3 3.79 -11.50 -10.95
C GLU A 3 3.00 -10.46 -10.13
N LEU A 4 3.47 -10.02 -8.95
CA LEU A 4 2.67 -9.12 -8.10
C LEU A 4 2.33 -7.79 -8.79
N SER A 5 3.26 -7.25 -9.57
CA SER A 5 3.03 -6.03 -10.34
C SER A 5 1.93 -6.23 -11.38
N ASP A 6 1.89 -7.39 -12.05
CA ASP A 6 0.86 -7.72 -13.03
C ASP A 6 -0.49 -7.96 -12.36
N ILE A 7 -0.51 -8.65 -11.21
CA ILE A 7 -1.72 -8.83 -10.40
C ILE A 7 -2.27 -7.47 -9.97
N LEU A 8 -1.43 -6.54 -9.50
CA LEU A 8 -1.86 -5.19 -9.15
C LEU A 8 -2.40 -4.43 -10.37
N ASN A 9 -1.73 -4.50 -11.52
CA ASN A 9 -2.17 -3.87 -12.77
C ASN A 9 -3.56 -4.37 -13.19
N THR A 10 -3.76 -5.69 -13.25
CA THR A 10 -5.04 -6.29 -13.64
C THR A 10 -6.11 -6.00 -12.60
N ALA A 11 -5.82 -6.19 -11.31
CA ALA A 11 -6.80 -6.04 -10.25
C ALA A 11 -7.33 -4.59 -10.15
N THR A 12 -6.45 -3.61 -10.26
CA THR A 12 -6.85 -2.19 -10.22
C THR A 12 -7.70 -1.79 -11.43
N ALA A 13 -7.37 -2.29 -12.62
CA ALA A 13 -8.20 -2.10 -13.81
C ALA A 13 -9.60 -2.73 -13.69
N SER A 14 -9.76 -3.74 -12.82
CA SER A 14 -11.02 -4.42 -12.58
C SER A 14 -11.81 -3.87 -11.38
N VAL A 15 -11.32 -2.84 -10.68
CA VAL A 15 -12.07 -2.20 -9.60
C VAL A 15 -13.33 -1.53 -10.18
N ASP A 16 -14.49 -1.89 -9.64
CA ASP A 16 -15.77 -1.30 -10.02
C ASP A 16 -15.87 0.18 -9.59
N GLN A 17 -16.61 0.97 -10.37
CA GLN A 17 -16.78 2.41 -10.15
C GLN A 17 -17.34 2.72 -8.75
N ASN A 18 -18.25 1.90 -8.22
CA ASN A 18 -18.84 2.13 -6.89
C ASN A 18 -17.86 1.86 -5.75
N TYR A 19 -16.76 1.15 -6.02
CA TYR A 19 -15.68 0.90 -5.07
C TYR A 19 -14.52 1.88 -5.24
N PHE A 20 -14.29 2.36 -6.47
CA PHE A 20 -13.36 3.45 -6.73
C PHE A 20 -13.83 4.77 -6.10
N LEU A 21 -15.11 5.09 -6.25
CA LEU A 21 -15.71 6.33 -5.78
C LEU A 21 -17.09 6.01 -5.17
N LEU A 22 -17.18 6.04 -3.83
CA LEU A 22 -18.37 5.59 -3.11
C LEU A 22 -19.51 6.62 -3.26
N PRO A 23 -20.66 6.24 -3.86
CA PRO A 23 -21.83 7.10 -3.90
C PRO A 23 -22.45 7.25 -2.52
N ARG A 24 -22.90 8.46 -2.17
CA ARG A 24 -23.57 8.75 -0.90
C ARG A 24 -25.00 9.21 -1.13
N TYR A 25 -25.91 8.71 -0.30
CA TYR A 25 -27.28 9.23 -0.25
C TYR A 25 -27.24 10.72 0.14
N GLU A 26 -27.86 11.58 -0.70
CA GLU A 26 -27.93 13.03 -0.51
C GLU A 26 -26.57 13.73 -0.26
N GLY A 27 -25.50 13.27 -0.93
CA GLY A 27 -24.17 13.89 -0.80
C GLY A 27 -23.30 13.69 -2.03
N SER A 28 -22.14 14.36 -2.04
CA SER A 28 -21.11 14.10 -3.06
C SER A 28 -20.47 12.74 -2.84
N ASP A 29 -20.09 12.08 -3.92
CA ASP A 29 -19.33 10.84 -3.83
C ASP A 29 -17.99 11.07 -3.13
N VAL A 30 -17.47 10.03 -2.51
CA VAL A 30 -16.29 10.14 -1.63
C VAL A 30 -15.32 8.98 -1.84
N LEU A 31 -14.03 9.29 -1.82
CA LEU A 31 -12.99 8.29 -1.77
C LEU A 31 -12.93 7.70 -0.35
N ARG A 32 -12.94 6.37 -0.24
CA ARG A 32 -12.85 5.65 1.03
C ARG A 32 -11.86 4.50 0.89
N GLU A 33 -10.75 4.58 1.65
CA GLU A 33 -9.63 3.63 1.56
C GLU A 33 -10.11 2.21 1.78
N ARG A 34 -10.74 1.91 2.92
CA ARG A 34 -11.26 0.56 3.21
C ARG A 34 -12.24 0.01 2.17
N HIS A 35 -13.12 0.88 1.66
CA HIS A 35 -14.10 0.48 0.64
C HIS A 35 -13.39 0.03 -0.64
N TYR A 36 -12.44 0.84 -1.12
CA TYR A 36 -11.59 0.50 -2.25
C TYR A 36 -10.72 -0.74 -1.98
N CYS A 37 -10.14 -0.87 -0.77
CA CYS A 37 -9.29 -2.01 -0.41
C CYS A 37 -10.05 -3.34 -0.44
N TYR A 38 -11.32 -3.39 -0.06
CA TYR A 38 -12.09 -4.64 -0.13
C TYR A 38 -12.27 -5.14 -1.57
N GLU A 39 -12.55 -4.23 -2.50
CA GLU A 39 -12.67 -4.60 -3.91
C GLU A 39 -11.31 -4.95 -4.50
N LEU A 40 -10.28 -4.15 -4.22
CA LEU A 40 -8.93 -4.47 -4.69
C LEU A 40 -8.44 -5.82 -4.17
N TYR A 41 -8.71 -6.15 -2.90
CA TYR A 41 -8.44 -7.47 -2.33
C TYR A 41 -9.15 -8.56 -3.13
N HIS A 42 -10.45 -8.41 -3.39
CA HIS A 42 -11.23 -9.36 -4.17
C HIS A 42 -10.62 -9.57 -5.57
N GLN A 43 -10.33 -8.49 -6.29
CA GLN A 43 -9.78 -8.53 -7.65
C GLN A 43 -8.38 -9.15 -7.68
N MET A 44 -7.53 -8.84 -6.71
CA MET A 44 -6.22 -9.48 -6.57
C MET A 44 -6.35 -10.98 -6.27
N ARG A 45 -7.33 -11.39 -5.45
CA ARG A 45 -7.61 -12.80 -5.15
C ARG A 45 -8.11 -13.58 -6.36
N CYS A 46 -8.91 -12.96 -7.23
CA CYS A 46 -9.37 -13.57 -8.49
C CYS A 46 -8.19 -13.90 -9.43
N SER A 47 -7.17 -13.06 -9.44
CA SER A 47 -5.94 -13.24 -10.24
C SER A 47 -4.82 -13.97 -9.49
N TRP A 48 -5.04 -14.43 -8.26
CA TRP A 48 -3.98 -14.99 -7.44
C TRP A 48 -3.59 -16.41 -7.89
N PRO A 49 -2.29 -16.73 -8.03
CA PRO A 49 -1.88 -18.06 -8.51
C PRO A 49 -2.29 -19.18 -7.54
N LYS A 50 -2.80 -20.29 -8.08
CA LYS A 50 -3.33 -21.43 -7.29
C LYS A 50 -2.26 -22.21 -6.53
N GLN A 51 -1.03 -22.26 -7.05
CA GLN A 51 0.09 -23.00 -6.47
C GLN A 51 1.14 -22.03 -5.92
N GLN A 52 0.73 -21.19 -4.98
CA GLN A 52 1.57 -20.15 -4.39
C GLN A 52 1.58 -20.28 -2.87
N PRO A 53 2.73 -20.48 -2.21
CA PRO A 53 2.82 -20.48 -0.74
C PRO A 53 2.53 -19.10 -0.12
N PHE A 54 2.80 -18.00 -0.84
CA PHE A 54 2.42 -16.67 -0.38
C PHE A 54 0.91 -16.46 -0.43
N ILE A 55 0.33 -16.00 0.67
CA ILE A 55 -1.08 -15.60 0.75
C ILE A 55 -1.20 -14.08 0.69
N LEU A 56 -2.31 -13.58 0.16
CA LEU A 56 -2.73 -12.18 0.30
C LEU A 56 -3.67 -12.05 1.50
N SER A 57 -3.29 -11.24 2.47
CA SER A 57 -4.06 -10.94 3.68
C SER A 57 -4.44 -9.45 3.70
N GLY A 58 -5.68 -9.14 4.04
CA GLY A 58 -6.10 -7.78 4.40
C GLY A 58 -5.79 -7.45 5.87
N GLU A 59 -6.16 -6.24 6.32
CA GLU A 59 -6.02 -5.71 7.70
C GLU A 59 -6.13 -6.82 8.78
N ILE A 60 -4.99 -7.35 9.26
CA ILE A 60 -4.92 -8.39 10.30
C ILE A 60 -4.97 -7.70 11.67
N ASP A 61 -5.80 -8.20 12.60
CA ASP A 61 -6.08 -7.54 13.88
C ASP A 61 -4.81 -7.23 14.72
N LYS A 62 -4.82 -6.05 15.35
CA LYS A 62 -3.74 -5.48 16.18
C LYS A 62 -3.28 -6.39 17.32
N ASN A 63 -4.18 -7.23 17.84
CA ASN A 63 -3.92 -8.06 19.02
C ASN A 63 -3.35 -9.44 18.67
N SER A 64 -3.39 -9.86 17.40
CA SER A 64 -3.02 -11.21 16.97
C SER A 64 -1.58 -11.35 16.47
N HIS A 65 -0.86 -10.23 16.28
CA HIS A 65 0.49 -10.23 15.70
C HIS A 65 1.57 -9.82 16.72
N TYR A 66 1.59 -10.50 17.88
CA TYR A 66 2.54 -10.24 18.98
C TYR A 66 3.99 -10.13 18.49
N TYR A 67 4.41 -11.01 17.57
CA TYR A 67 5.76 -10.98 17.03
C TYR A 67 6.09 -9.71 16.23
N ILE A 68 5.18 -9.25 15.37
CA ILE A 68 5.42 -8.01 14.61
C ILE A 68 5.44 -6.84 15.58
N ARG A 69 4.47 -6.74 16.49
CA ARG A 69 4.46 -5.72 17.55
C ARG A 69 5.80 -5.68 18.31
N ASP A 70 6.28 -6.83 18.78
CA ASP A 70 7.52 -6.92 19.55
C ASP A 70 8.76 -6.55 18.71
N LEU A 71 8.70 -6.79 17.38
CA LEU A 71 9.77 -6.48 16.43
C LEU A 71 9.78 -4.99 16.02
N ILE A 72 8.61 -4.38 15.84
CA ILE A 72 8.45 -3.02 15.31
C ILE A 72 8.12 -1.97 16.37
N ASP A 73 7.96 -2.39 17.63
CA ASP A 73 7.60 -1.57 18.79
C ASP A 73 6.45 -0.57 18.50
N SER A 74 5.50 -1.02 17.69
CA SER A 74 4.37 -0.22 17.22
C SER A 74 3.23 -1.11 16.72
N TYR A 75 2.05 -0.50 16.49
CA TYR A 75 0.85 -1.18 15.98
C TYR A 75 0.36 -0.65 14.61
N PRO A 76 1.22 -0.43 13.60
CA PRO A 76 0.74 -0.17 12.27
C PRO A 76 0.04 -1.42 11.72
N ILE A 77 -1.18 -1.24 11.22
CA ILE A 77 -1.84 -2.28 10.43
C ILE A 77 -1.83 -1.80 8.98
N PRO A 78 -1.02 -2.42 8.11
CA PRO A 78 -1.07 -2.13 6.70
C PRO A 78 -2.35 -2.67 6.07
N ASP A 79 -2.76 -2.08 4.96
CA ASP A 79 -3.95 -2.52 4.23
C ASP A 79 -3.80 -3.94 3.71
N PHE A 80 -2.64 -4.30 3.13
CA PHE A 80 -2.34 -5.65 2.67
C PHE A 80 -0.97 -6.18 3.08
N LEU A 81 -0.94 -7.47 3.38
CA LEU A 81 0.26 -8.26 3.67
C LEU A 81 0.33 -9.46 2.75
N ILE A 82 1.51 -9.69 2.17
CA ILE A 82 1.79 -10.87 1.35
C ILE A 82 2.96 -11.62 1.96
N HIS A 83 2.69 -12.80 2.51
CA HIS A 83 3.64 -13.60 3.29
C HIS A 83 3.28 -15.09 3.27
N ILE A 84 4.19 -15.95 3.71
CA ILE A 84 3.89 -17.36 3.98
C ILE A 84 3.48 -17.50 5.45
N PRO A 85 2.23 -17.92 5.76
CA PRO A 85 1.74 -18.02 7.13
C PRO A 85 2.59 -18.93 8.01
N GLY A 86 2.82 -18.52 9.25
CA GLY A 86 3.61 -19.28 10.22
C GLY A 86 5.13 -19.20 10.00
N THR A 87 5.61 -18.34 9.10
CA THR A 87 7.03 -18.16 8.80
C THR A 87 7.42 -16.67 8.83
N MET A 88 8.71 -16.37 8.65
CA MET A 88 9.23 -15.01 8.43
C MET A 88 9.45 -14.69 6.95
N ASP A 89 8.92 -15.51 6.05
CA ASP A 89 9.00 -15.29 4.62
C ASP A 89 7.95 -14.27 4.18
N ASN A 90 8.33 -13.00 4.30
CA ASN A 90 7.51 -11.84 4.01
C ASN A 90 7.85 -11.27 2.63
N TYR A 91 6.88 -11.24 1.72
CA TYR A 91 7.11 -10.83 0.33
C TYR A 91 6.83 -9.34 0.12
N ALA A 92 5.60 -8.88 0.35
CA ALA A 92 5.23 -7.50 0.08
C ALA A 92 4.23 -6.96 1.09
N ILE A 93 4.39 -5.67 1.40
CA ILE A 93 3.46 -4.88 2.20
C ILE A 93 2.93 -3.75 1.34
N ILE A 94 1.62 -3.51 1.43
CA ILE A 94 0.94 -2.48 0.64
C ILE A 94 0.14 -1.59 1.59
N GLU A 95 0.44 -0.30 1.54
CA GLU A 95 -0.36 0.75 2.18
C GLU A 95 -1.11 1.51 1.09
N VAL A 96 -2.43 1.64 1.25
CA VAL A 96 -3.31 2.29 0.29
C VAL A 96 -3.77 3.63 0.83
N LYS A 97 -3.67 4.67 0.01
CA LYS A 97 -4.15 6.02 0.35
C LYS A 97 -4.97 6.63 -0.76
N THR A 98 -5.93 7.45 -0.38
CA THR A 98 -6.59 8.33 -1.36
C THR A 98 -5.62 9.41 -1.84
N THR A 99 -5.96 10.13 -2.90
CA THR A 99 -5.22 11.36 -3.28
C THR A 99 -5.28 12.47 -2.23
N ASN A 100 -6.07 12.33 -1.16
CA ASN A 100 -5.97 13.19 0.01
C ASN A 100 -4.82 12.72 0.90
N LEU A 101 -3.65 13.35 0.73
CA LEU A 101 -2.40 12.97 1.38
C LEU A 101 -1.95 14.10 2.34
N PRO A 102 -2.40 14.11 3.60
CA PRO A 102 -1.89 15.06 4.60
C PRO A 102 -0.41 14.78 4.87
N SER A 103 0.40 15.83 5.07
CA SER A 103 1.86 15.69 5.19
C SER A 103 2.30 14.78 6.34
N GLU A 104 1.63 14.85 7.49
CA GLU A 104 1.91 13.99 8.63
C GLU A 104 1.51 12.52 8.38
N GLY A 105 0.43 12.29 7.61
CA GLY A 105 0.05 10.95 7.16
C GLY A 105 1.13 10.34 6.27
N ILE A 106 1.58 11.07 5.24
CA ILE A 106 2.65 10.63 4.33
C ILE A 106 3.89 10.21 5.11
N LYS A 107 4.39 11.04 6.03
CA LYS A 107 5.60 10.73 6.81
C LYS A 107 5.41 9.43 7.60
N LYS A 108 4.30 9.32 8.32
CA LYS A 108 3.99 8.15 9.16
C LYS A 108 3.90 6.87 8.32
N ASP A 109 3.28 6.93 7.15
CA ASP A 109 3.14 5.78 6.27
C ASP A 109 4.52 5.36 5.69
N LEU A 110 5.35 6.32 5.27
CA LEU A 110 6.71 6.05 4.78
C LEU A 110 7.63 5.47 5.86
N GLU A 111 7.57 5.99 7.09
CA GLU A 111 8.27 5.43 8.26
C GLU A 111 7.80 3.99 8.52
N THR A 112 6.48 3.78 8.55
CA THR A 112 5.87 2.47 8.78
C THR A 112 6.35 1.45 7.74
N LEU A 113 6.22 1.78 6.45
CA LEU A 113 6.67 0.91 5.36
C LEU A 113 8.17 0.60 5.46
N SER A 114 8.99 1.60 5.82
CA SER A 114 10.43 1.41 6.02
C SER A 114 10.71 0.43 7.17
N ILE A 115 10.00 0.56 8.29
CA ILE A 115 10.14 -0.35 9.44
C ILE A 115 9.76 -1.80 9.07
N PHE A 116 8.72 -2.01 8.27
CA PHE A 116 8.34 -3.35 7.83
C PHE A 116 9.40 -4.01 6.93
N VAL A 117 10.02 -3.25 6.04
CA VAL A 117 11.13 -3.75 5.21
C VAL A 117 12.36 -4.02 6.08
N GLU A 118 12.76 -3.05 6.91
CA GLU A 118 13.97 -3.14 7.72
C GLU A 118 13.88 -4.25 8.77
N ARG A 119 12.81 -4.27 9.56
CA ARG A 119 12.69 -5.12 10.74
C ARG A 119 11.97 -6.43 10.44
N ALA A 120 10.82 -6.35 9.76
CA ALA A 120 10.02 -7.53 9.40
C ALA A 120 10.45 -8.19 8.08
N LYS A 121 11.51 -7.70 7.42
CA LYS A 121 12.14 -8.32 6.25
C LYS A 121 11.19 -8.51 5.06
N TYR A 122 10.20 -7.62 4.92
CA TYR A 122 9.40 -7.55 3.71
C TYR A 122 10.28 -7.17 2.51
N GLN A 123 10.17 -7.90 1.41
CA GLN A 123 11.02 -7.67 0.23
C GLN A 123 10.59 -6.44 -0.58
N ARG A 124 9.31 -6.05 -0.49
CA ARG A 124 8.74 -4.90 -1.22
C ARG A 124 7.83 -4.10 -0.30
N ALA A 125 7.99 -2.78 -0.32
CA ALA A 125 7.03 -1.83 0.25
C ALA A 125 6.36 -1.06 -0.88
N ILE A 126 5.03 -1.09 -0.92
CA ILE A 126 4.23 -0.44 -1.96
C ILE A 126 3.33 0.60 -1.30
N PHE A 127 3.44 1.84 -1.74
CA PHE A 127 2.53 2.92 -1.38
C PHE A 127 1.61 3.21 -2.56
N LEU A 128 0.41 2.64 -2.53
CA LEU A 128 -0.57 2.71 -3.60
C LEU A 128 -1.54 3.86 -3.37
N ILE A 129 -1.56 4.81 -4.28
CA ILE A 129 -2.42 6.00 -4.20
C ILE A 129 -3.54 5.87 -5.21
N PHE A 130 -4.78 6.14 -4.82
CA PHE A 130 -5.93 6.11 -5.74
C PHE A 130 -6.80 7.37 -5.70
N GLY A 131 -7.41 7.68 -6.85
CA GLY A 131 -8.34 8.78 -7.06
C GLY A 131 -7.88 9.82 -8.10
N HIS A 132 -8.82 10.63 -8.60
CA HIS A 132 -8.62 11.47 -9.78
C HIS A 132 -7.73 12.70 -9.59
N SER A 133 -7.48 13.13 -8.34
CA SER A 133 -6.84 14.42 -8.06
C SER A 133 -5.35 14.31 -7.75
N PHE A 134 -4.64 13.30 -8.25
CA PHE A 134 -3.19 13.19 -8.05
C PHE A 134 -2.43 14.18 -8.94
N SER A 135 -1.33 14.74 -8.44
CA SER A 135 -0.57 15.76 -9.18
C SER A 135 0.92 15.65 -8.92
N LYS A 136 1.74 16.26 -9.79
CA LYS A 136 3.19 16.35 -9.61
C LYS A 136 3.56 16.94 -8.25
N ASN A 137 2.85 17.97 -7.79
CA ASN A 137 3.08 18.58 -6.47
C ASN A 137 2.86 17.59 -5.32
N LYS A 138 1.88 16.67 -5.44
CA LYS A 138 1.67 15.62 -4.43
C LYS A 138 2.81 14.60 -4.46
N LEU A 139 3.29 14.22 -5.64
CA LEU A 139 4.46 13.35 -5.78
C LEU A 139 5.73 14.00 -5.16
N GLU A 140 5.98 15.29 -5.44
CA GLU A 140 7.12 16.00 -4.85
C GLU A 140 7.00 16.12 -3.33
N ARG A 141 5.79 16.26 -2.78
CA ARG A 141 5.59 16.20 -1.32
C ARG A 141 5.98 14.85 -0.73
N ILE A 142 5.68 13.74 -1.40
CA ILE A 142 6.09 12.40 -0.96
C ILE A 142 7.61 12.26 -1.01
N LYS A 143 8.24 12.67 -2.13
CA LYS A 143 9.71 12.65 -2.26
C LYS A 143 10.38 13.49 -1.18
N ASN A 144 9.88 14.70 -0.93
CA ASN A 144 10.41 15.57 0.11
C ASN A 144 10.23 14.97 1.51
N ALA A 145 9.09 14.33 1.79
CA ALA A 145 8.88 13.62 3.05
C ALA A 145 9.92 12.50 3.22
N TYR A 146 10.12 11.66 2.19
CA TYR A 146 11.13 10.60 2.19
C TYR A 146 12.54 11.14 2.44
N THR A 147 12.97 12.17 1.71
CA THR A 147 14.30 12.78 1.88
C THR A 147 14.46 13.40 3.27
N ASN A 148 13.43 14.07 3.79
CA ASN A 148 13.46 14.67 5.13
C ASN A 148 13.56 13.61 6.22
N LEU A 149 12.87 12.47 6.08
CA LEU A 149 13.00 11.34 7.00
C LEU A 149 14.45 10.83 7.02
N SER A 150 15.03 10.60 5.84
CA SER A 150 16.43 10.18 5.73
C SER A 150 17.38 11.19 6.35
N ALA A 151 17.19 12.49 6.10
CA ALA A 151 18.02 13.56 6.64
C ALA A 151 17.92 13.68 8.17
N ASN A 152 16.78 13.32 8.74
CA ASN A 152 16.53 13.30 10.19
C ASN A 152 16.98 11.99 10.87
N GLY A 153 17.72 11.13 10.17
CA GLY A 153 18.30 9.90 10.73
C GLY A 153 17.37 8.69 10.72
N VAL A 154 16.21 8.76 10.06
CA VAL A 154 15.36 7.58 9.83
C VAL A 154 15.99 6.72 8.74
N ASN A 155 16.15 5.42 9.00
CA ASN A 155 16.63 4.45 8.02
C ASN A 155 15.54 4.09 7.00
N VAL A 156 15.19 5.04 6.13
CA VAL A 156 14.21 4.83 5.08
C VAL A 156 14.64 3.71 4.14
N GLN A 157 13.70 2.84 3.79
CA GLN A 157 13.93 1.71 2.89
C GLN A 157 13.35 1.99 1.49
N PRO A 158 13.71 1.20 0.46
CA PRO A 158 13.09 1.35 -0.86
C PRO A 158 11.57 1.21 -0.80
N ILE A 159 10.85 2.22 -1.31
CA ILE A 159 9.39 2.26 -1.33
C ILE A 159 8.91 2.56 -2.75
N GLU A 160 8.10 1.67 -3.30
CA GLU A 160 7.48 1.83 -4.61
C GLU A 160 6.22 2.72 -4.50
N ILE A 161 6.16 3.78 -5.31
CA ILE A 161 4.99 4.65 -5.39
C ILE A 161 4.16 4.24 -6.60
N TRP A 162 2.92 3.81 -6.35
CA TRP A 162 1.98 3.39 -7.36
C TRP A 162 0.77 4.33 -7.41
N LEU A 163 0.20 4.52 -8.59
CA LEU A 163 -0.95 5.40 -8.80
C LEU A 163 -2.05 4.74 -9.62
N HIS A 164 -3.26 4.69 -9.07
CA HIS A 164 -4.52 4.36 -9.76
C HIS A 164 -5.43 5.60 -9.80
N ASP A 165 -5.24 6.46 -10.79
CA ASP A 165 -5.93 7.76 -10.88
C ASP A 165 -7.26 7.71 -11.64
N THR A 166 -7.53 6.62 -12.36
CA THR A 166 -8.67 6.50 -13.26
C THR A 166 -9.31 5.12 -13.12
N CYS A 167 -10.58 5.07 -12.69
CA CYS A 167 -11.32 3.82 -12.59
C CYS A 167 -11.34 3.07 -13.93
N GLY A 168 -11.23 1.74 -13.89
CA GLY A 168 -11.18 0.89 -15.08
C GLY A 168 -9.83 0.91 -15.80
N GLN A 169 -8.80 1.57 -15.25
CA GLN A 169 -7.44 1.58 -15.79
C GLN A 169 -6.48 0.95 -14.79
N SER A 170 -5.41 0.34 -15.28
CA SER A 170 -4.37 -0.20 -14.40
C SER A 170 -3.67 0.91 -13.62
N ALA A 171 -3.36 0.60 -12.36
CA ALA A 171 -2.39 1.36 -11.60
C ALA A 171 -1.03 1.37 -12.33
N LYS A 172 -0.23 2.41 -12.09
CA LYS A 172 1.08 2.56 -12.70
C LYS A 172 2.12 2.75 -11.61
N HIS A 173 3.24 2.04 -11.72
CA HIS A 173 4.44 2.37 -10.96
C HIS A 173 4.96 3.73 -11.45
N LEU A 174 5.06 4.69 -10.54
CA LEU A 174 5.55 6.04 -10.85
C LEU A 174 7.05 6.15 -10.64
N ILE A 175 7.52 5.67 -9.49
CA ILE A 175 8.91 5.75 -9.04
C ILE A 175 9.13 4.78 -7.89
N THR A 176 10.37 4.32 -7.72
CA THR A 176 10.84 3.75 -6.44
C THR A 176 11.67 4.81 -5.74
N LEU A 177 11.26 5.19 -4.52
CA LEU A 177 12.06 6.04 -3.65
C LEU A 177 13.13 5.17 -3.01
N GLU A 178 14.39 5.54 -3.18
CA GLU A 178 15.52 4.82 -2.60
C GLU A 178 16.66 5.82 -2.34
N ASN A 179 17.49 5.55 -1.33
CA ASN A 179 18.70 6.32 -1.12
C ASN A 179 19.68 5.97 -2.24
N LYS A 180 20.20 6.99 -2.92
CA LYS A 180 21.27 6.83 -3.91
C LYS A 180 22.60 6.51 -3.25
#